data_AF-A0A9E3PP74-F1
#
_entry.id   AF-A0A9E3PP74-F1
#
_cell.length_a   1.000
_cell.length_b   1.000
_cell.length_c   1.000
_cell.angle_alpha   90.00
_cell.angle_beta   90.00
_cell.angle_gamma   90.00
#
_symmetry.space_group_name_H-M   'P 1'
#
loop_
_entity.id
_entity.type
_entity.pdbx_description
1 polymer ?
#
loop_
_entity_poly.entity_id
_entity_poly.type
_entity_poly.pdbx_seq_one_letter_code
_entity_poly.pdbx_strand_id
1 'polypeptide(L)'
;MSVENKFIITAAQKVALEALSNPTSIPPVYIAPRAIDTASPGVGINLNPDAVEFEAGAVVELVGKFVAPKRIIDDPAYIANAAAMVAYLRDLPFALLEDETVHAPEPPIDI
;
A
#
# COMPACT_ATOMS: atom_id res chain seq x y z
N MET A 1 -18.34 -3.73 -11.30
CA MET A 1 -17.12 -2.97 -10.94
C MET A 1 -16.92 -3.13 -9.45
N SER A 2 -15.73 -3.56 -9.04
CA SER A 2 -15.35 -3.72 -7.64
C SER A 2 -14.36 -2.61 -7.29
N VAL A 3 -14.51 -2.04 -6.09
CA VAL A 3 -13.68 -0.96 -5.56
C VAL A 3 -13.12 -1.42 -4.22
N GLU A 4 -11.85 -1.10 -3.97
CA GLU A 4 -11.18 -1.42 -2.72
C GLU A 4 -10.41 -0.21 -2.19
N ASN A 5 -10.36 -0.08 -0.86
CA ASN A 5 -9.48 0.89 -0.22
C ASN A 5 -8.04 0.40 -0.32
N LYS A 6 -7.18 1.19 -0.96
CA LYS A 6 -5.77 0.89 -1.12
C LYS A 6 -4.91 2.03 -0.59
N PHE A 7 -3.87 1.71 0.16
CA PHE A 7 -2.80 2.65 0.48
C PHE A 7 -2.06 3.04 -0.79
N ILE A 8 -1.65 4.31 -0.90
CA ILE A 8 -0.86 4.84 -2.01
C ILE A 8 0.59 4.98 -1.52
N ILE A 9 1.51 4.37 -2.25
CA ILE A 9 2.87 4.07 -1.82
C ILE A 9 3.85 4.57 -2.88
N THR A 10 4.88 5.31 -2.46
CA THR A 10 6.00 5.68 -3.34
C THR A 10 6.99 4.54 -3.52
N ALA A 11 7.86 4.61 -4.54
CA ALA A 11 8.94 3.63 -4.71
C ALA A 11 9.84 3.49 -3.45
N ALA A 12 10.17 4.60 -2.79
CA ALA A 12 10.96 4.58 -1.56
C ALA A 12 10.21 3.91 -0.39
N GLN A 13 8.91 4.22 -0.23
CA GLN A 13 8.05 3.58 0.77
C GLN A 13 7.84 2.09 0.50
N LYS A 14 7.78 1.67 -0.77
CA LYS A 14 7.72 0.24 -1.15
C LYS A 14 8.94 -0.52 -0.64
N VAL A 15 10.14 0.02 -0.87
CA VAL A 15 11.40 -0.59 -0.37
C VAL A 15 11.42 -0.64 1.16
N ALA A 16 10.97 0.42 1.83
CA ALA A 16 10.87 0.44 3.29
C ALA A 16 9.88 -0.61 3.82
N LEU A 17 8.70 -0.73 3.21
CA LEU A 17 7.68 -1.71 3.57
C LEU A 17 8.16 -3.15 3.35
N GLU A 18 8.84 -3.42 2.23
CA GLU A 18 9.43 -4.72 1.95
C GLU A 18 10.45 -5.12 3.03
N ALA A 19 11.28 -4.18 3.49
CA ALA A 19 12.25 -4.39 4.58
C ALA A 19 11.60 -4.62 5.96
N LEU A 20 10.35 -4.19 6.14
CA LEU A 20 9.57 -4.42 7.37
C LEU A 20 8.81 -5.75 7.36
N SER A 21 8.91 -6.54 6.29
CA SER A 21 8.36 -7.89 6.24
C SER A 21 9.02 -8.78 7.30
N ASN A 22 8.24 -9.71 7.85
CA ASN A 22 8.71 -10.64 8.87
C ASN A 22 8.62 -12.10 8.37
N PRO A 23 9.61 -12.56 7.57
CA PRO A 23 9.65 -13.93 7.06
C PRO A 23 9.65 -15.02 8.12
N THR A 24 10.13 -14.69 9.32
CA THR A 24 10.41 -15.65 10.37
C THR A 24 9.24 -15.83 11.34
N SER A 25 8.17 -15.05 11.18
CA SER A 25 6.92 -15.23 11.91
C SER A 25 6.16 -16.50 11.47
N ILE A 26 5.28 -17.02 12.33
CA ILE A 26 4.44 -18.20 12.04
C ILE A 26 2.97 -17.82 12.30
N PRO A 27 2.11 -17.69 11.27
CA PRO A 27 2.44 -17.77 9.84
C PRO A 27 3.31 -16.58 9.41
N PRO A 28 4.12 -16.74 8.35
CA PRO A 28 5.04 -15.70 7.94
C PRO A 28 4.28 -14.53 7.30
N VAL A 29 4.58 -13.33 7.78
CA VAL A 29 3.92 -12.09 7.39
C VAL A 29 4.82 -11.32 6.42
N TYR A 30 4.34 -11.14 5.19
CA TYR A 30 5.06 -10.43 4.14
C TYR A 30 4.16 -9.42 3.46
N ILE A 31 4.67 -8.24 3.20
CA ILE A 31 4.14 -7.44 2.11
C ILE A 31 4.82 -7.96 0.84
N ALA A 32 4.25 -9.02 0.26
CA ALA A 32 4.81 -9.60 -0.96
C ALA A 32 4.84 -8.54 -2.08
N PRO A 33 5.76 -8.64 -3.06
CA PRO A 33 5.71 -7.77 -4.24
C PRO A 33 4.33 -7.79 -4.91
N ARG A 34 3.61 -8.92 -4.87
CA ARG A 34 2.24 -9.04 -5.40
C ARG A 34 1.13 -8.49 -4.48
N ALA A 35 1.46 -8.09 -3.26
CA ALA A 35 0.56 -7.34 -2.38
C ALA A 35 0.67 -5.83 -2.62
N ILE A 36 1.68 -5.40 -3.38
CA ILE A 36 1.91 -4.01 -3.77
C ILE A 36 1.83 -3.92 -5.30
N ASP A 37 0.65 -3.58 -5.79
CA ASP A 37 0.34 -3.45 -7.22
C ASP A 37 0.73 -2.05 -7.74
N THR A 38 0.88 -1.87 -9.05
CA THR A 38 1.02 -0.55 -9.66
C THR A 38 -0.34 0.09 -9.87
N ALA A 39 -0.44 1.40 -9.64
CA ALA A 39 -1.63 2.15 -9.97
C ALA A 39 -1.53 2.74 -11.38
N SER A 40 -2.62 2.72 -12.13
CA SER A 40 -2.76 3.49 -13.35
C SER A 40 -2.57 4.99 -13.06
N PRO A 41 -1.97 5.76 -13.98
CA PRO A 41 -1.89 7.22 -13.86
C PRO A 41 -3.27 7.83 -13.57
N GLY A 42 -3.34 8.72 -12.59
CA GLY A 42 -4.60 9.31 -12.16
C GLY A 42 -4.48 10.03 -10.83
N VAL A 43 -5.64 10.30 -10.22
CA VAL A 43 -5.73 10.94 -8.90
C VAL A 43 -6.66 10.14 -8.00
N GLY A 44 -6.27 10.00 -6.73
CA GLY A 44 -7.10 9.50 -5.65
C GLY A 44 -7.45 10.63 -4.68
N ILE A 45 -8.52 10.44 -3.91
CA ILE A 45 -8.81 11.28 -2.75
C ILE A 45 -8.32 10.55 -1.50
N ASN A 46 -7.47 11.21 -0.72
CA ASN A 46 -7.02 10.66 0.56
C ASN A 46 -8.21 10.55 1.51
N LEU A 47 -8.48 9.33 1.97
CA LEU A 47 -9.51 9.01 2.95
C LEU A 47 -8.91 8.70 4.32
N ASN A 48 -7.58 8.72 4.45
CA ASN A 48 -6.91 8.49 5.72
C ASN A 48 -6.78 9.80 6.51
N PRO A 49 -7.44 9.95 7.66
CA PRO A 49 -7.26 11.11 8.53
C PRO A 49 -5.90 11.14 9.23
N ASP A 50 -5.22 9.98 9.33
CA ASP A 50 -3.95 9.84 10.03
C ASP A 50 -2.74 9.90 9.08
N ALA A 51 -2.95 10.13 7.78
CA ALA A 51 -1.86 10.19 6.81
C ALA A 51 -0.93 11.37 7.07
N VAL A 52 0.36 11.08 7.12
CA VAL A 52 1.41 12.09 7.27
C VAL A 52 1.58 12.78 5.91
N GLU A 53 1.69 14.11 5.92
CA GLU A 53 1.82 14.97 4.72
C GLU A 53 0.56 15.10 3.84
N PHE A 54 -0.53 14.40 4.14
CA PHE A 54 -1.79 14.49 3.39
C PHE A 54 -2.98 14.71 4.30
N GLU A 55 -3.62 15.86 4.18
CA GLU A 55 -4.92 16.12 4.83
C GLU A 55 -5.99 15.14 4.33
N ALA A 56 -6.97 14.82 5.17
CA ALA A 56 -8.15 14.08 4.75
C ALA A 56 -8.89 14.87 3.66
N GLY A 57 -9.23 14.20 2.56
CA GLY A 57 -9.85 14.82 1.38
C GLY A 57 -8.85 15.46 0.40
N ALA A 58 -7.54 15.46 0.71
CA ALA A 58 -6.53 15.94 -0.23
C ALA A 58 -6.43 15.05 -1.47
N VAL A 59 -6.12 15.66 -2.60
CA VAL A 59 -5.85 14.94 -3.86
C VAL A 59 -4.45 14.31 -3.78
N VAL A 60 -4.35 13.03 -4.11
CA VAL A 60 -3.09 12.28 -4.17
C VAL A 60 -2.87 11.81 -5.60
N GLU A 61 -1.71 12.13 -6.17
CA GLU A 61 -1.34 11.69 -7.51
C GLU A 61 -0.87 10.22 -7.51
N LEU A 62 -1.39 9.43 -8.44
CA LEU A 62 -1.11 8.00 -8.59
C LEU A 62 0.05 7.69 -9.56
N VAL A 63 0.52 8.69 -10.30
CA VAL A 63 1.60 8.53 -11.29
C VAL A 63 2.88 8.03 -10.61
N GLY A 64 3.40 6.89 -11.08
CA GLY A 64 4.60 6.27 -10.53
C GLY A 64 4.45 5.77 -9.09
N LYS A 65 3.21 5.57 -8.62
CA LYS A 65 2.90 5.03 -7.29
C LYS A 65 2.51 3.56 -7.37
N PHE A 66 2.63 2.92 -6.22
CA PHE A 66 2.20 1.57 -5.96
C PHE A 66 1.05 1.60 -4.95
N VAL A 67 0.31 0.50 -4.85
CA VAL A 67 -0.86 0.40 -3.99
C VAL A 67 -0.92 -0.91 -3.22
N ALA A 68 -1.30 -0.85 -1.95
CA ALA A 68 -1.48 -2.04 -1.11
C ALA A 68 -2.87 -2.08 -0.46
N PRO A 69 -3.49 -3.26 -0.28
CA PRO A 69 -4.81 -3.37 0.34
C PRO A 69 -4.86 -2.80 1.76
N LYS A 70 -5.87 -1.96 2.06
CA LYS A 70 -6.06 -1.43 3.42
C LYS A 70 -6.25 -2.53 4.46
N ARG A 71 -6.85 -3.66 4.07
CA ARG A 71 -7.15 -4.79 4.99
C ARG A 71 -5.91 -5.33 5.73
N ILE A 72 -4.69 -5.05 5.25
CA ILE A 72 -3.43 -5.46 5.91
C ILE A 72 -3.36 -4.94 7.36
N ILE A 73 -3.79 -3.69 7.60
CA ILE A 73 -3.72 -3.10 8.96
C ILE A 73 -4.81 -3.64 9.90
N ASP A 74 -5.80 -4.32 9.35
CA ASP A 74 -6.92 -4.94 10.07
C ASP A 74 -6.67 -6.45 10.30
N ASP A 75 -5.60 -7.03 9.72
CA ASP A 75 -5.26 -8.45 9.83
C ASP A 75 -4.55 -8.73 11.17
N PRO A 76 -5.11 -9.62 12.04
CA PRO A 76 -4.51 -9.96 13.33
C PRO A 76 -3.07 -10.49 13.24
N ALA A 77 -2.72 -11.19 12.16
CA ALA A 77 -1.37 -11.72 11.99
C ALA A 77 -0.34 -10.60 11.77
N TYR A 78 -0.70 -9.57 10.98
CA TYR A 78 0.14 -8.41 10.75
C TYR A 78 0.27 -7.54 11.99
N ILE A 79 -0.82 -7.36 12.74
CA ILE A 79 -0.80 -6.62 14.00
C ILE A 79 0.15 -7.30 15.01
N ALA A 80 0.12 -8.64 15.10
CA ALA A 80 0.93 -9.38 16.06
C ALA A 80 2.40 -9.50 15.65
N ASN A 81 2.70 -9.67 14.36
CA ASN A 81 4.04 -10.06 13.90
C ASN A 81 4.77 -9.01 13.06
N ALA A 82 4.07 -7.95 12.63
CA ALA A 82 4.60 -6.89 11.78
C ALA A 82 4.07 -5.51 12.21
N ALA A 83 4.03 -5.24 13.53
CA ALA A 83 3.48 -4.00 14.09
C ALA A 83 4.12 -2.73 13.51
N ALA A 84 5.43 -2.77 13.18
CA ALA A 84 6.12 -1.66 12.53
C ALA A 84 5.61 -1.40 11.10
N MET A 85 5.29 -2.46 10.34
CA MET A 85 4.67 -2.33 9.02
C MET A 85 3.25 -1.75 9.14
N VAL A 86 2.48 -2.22 10.11
CA VAL A 86 1.12 -1.69 10.37
C VAL A 86 1.17 -0.21 10.73
N ALA A 87 2.10 0.19 11.61
CA ALA A 87 2.31 1.59 11.96
C ALA A 87 2.68 2.42 10.72
N TYR A 88 3.64 1.94 9.91
CA TYR A 88 4.05 2.62 8.69
C TYR A 88 2.90 2.81 7.70
N LEU A 89 2.07 1.78 7.49
CA LEU A 89 0.91 1.86 6.59
C LEU A 89 -0.15 2.85 7.09
N ARG A 90 -0.33 2.99 8.41
CA ARG A 90 -1.29 3.95 8.99
C ARG A 90 -0.91 5.41 8.72
N ASP A 91 0.37 5.67 8.50
CA ASP A 91 0.88 7.00 8.18
C ASP A 91 0.74 7.34 6.69
N LEU A 92 0.30 6.40 5.83
CA LEU A 92 0.20 6.59 4.39
C LEU A 92 -1.22 6.97 3.95
N PRO A 93 -1.38 7.80 2.90
CA PRO A 93 -2.70 8.06 2.34
C PRO A 93 -3.31 6.78 1.76
N PHE A 94 -4.62 6.60 1.91
CA PHE A 94 -5.37 5.58 1.18
C PHE A 94 -6.52 6.21 0.41
N ALA A 95 -6.83 5.64 -0.75
CA ALA A 95 -7.96 6.05 -1.58
C ALA A 95 -8.82 4.84 -1.94
N LEU A 96 -10.10 5.10 -2.24
CA LEU A 96 -10.98 4.12 -2.86
C LEU A 96 -10.62 4.03 -4.34
N LEU A 97 -10.11 2.89 -4.79
CA LEU A 97 -9.68 2.67 -6.17
C LEU A 97 -10.50 1.56 -6.81
N GLU A 98 -10.78 1.70 -8.10
CA GLU A 98 -11.37 0.64 -8.91
C GLU A 98 -10.33 -0.42 -9.21
N ASP A 99 -10.71 -1.70 -9.20
CA ASP A 99 -9.76 -2.80 -9.45
C ASP A 99 -9.06 -2.68 -10.83
N GLU A 100 -9.71 -2.04 -11.81
CA GLU A 100 -9.16 -1.78 -13.16
C GLU A 100 -7.99 -0.78 -13.15
N THR A 101 -7.87 0.03 -12.09
CA THR A 101 -6.75 0.94 -11.89
C THR A 101 -5.53 0.25 -11.28
N VAL A 102 -5.68 -0.99 -10.82
CA VAL A 102 -4.68 -1.74 -10.06
C VAL A 102 -4.13 -2.86 -10.92
N HIS A 103 -2.82 -2.85 -11.17
CA HIS A 103 -2.14 -3.80 -12.04
C HIS A 103 -1.04 -4.52 -11.29
N ALA A 104 -0.80 -5.79 -11.62
CA ALA A 104 0.36 -6.49 -11.10
C ALA A 104 1.63 -5.66 -11.40
N PRO A 105 2.58 -5.53 -10.46
CA PRO A 105 3.75 -4.69 -10.68
C PRO A 105 4.51 -5.19 -11.91
N GLU A 106 4.80 -4.27 -12.83
CA GLU A 106 5.56 -4.61 -14.04
C GLU A 106 6.92 -5.21 -13.62
N PRO A 107 7.35 -6.31 -14.27
CA PRO A 107 8.70 -6.81 -14.05
C PRO A 107 9.71 -5.70 -14.42
N PRO A 108 10.88 -5.65 -13.77
CA PRO A 108 11.93 -4.74 -14.18
C PRO A 108 12.17 -4.88 -15.68
N ILE A 109 12.18 -3.75 -16.41
CA ILE A 109 12.61 -3.76 -17.81
C ILE A 109 14.11 -4.06 -17.77
N ASP A 110 14.51 -5.27 -18.16
CA ASP A 110 15.90 -5.62 -18.39
C ASP A 110 16.40 -4.77 -19.58
N ILE A 111 17.16 -3.71 -19.29
CA ILE A 111 17.88 -2.85 -20.25
C ILE A 111 19.36 -3.20 -20.28
#